data_AF-A0A6N7YJ64-F1
#
_entry.id   AF-A0A6N7YJ64-F1
#
_cell.length_a   1.000
_cell.length_b   1.000
_cell.length_c   1.000
_cell.angle_alpha   90.00
_cell.angle_beta   90.00
_cell.angle_gamma   90.00
#
_symmetry.space_group_name_H-M   'P 1'
#
loop_
_entity.id
_entity.type
_entity.pdbx_description
1 polymer ?
#
loop_
_entity_poly.entity_id
_entity_poly.type
_entity_poly.pdbx_seq_one_letter_code
_entity_poly.pdbx_strand_id
1 'polypeptide(L)'
;MGTITFVEYDGTAHDVELVDGESLMELATGNGIPGIDGDCGGEASCGTCHIIVDDEWIARTGTRSAEESAMVEMSPECAPNSRLACQMEASQELDGLTVRLPEFQM
;
A
#
# COMPACT_ATOMS: atom_id res chain seq x y z
N MET A 1 8.90 -5.92 -17.57
CA MET A 1 8.50 -6.38 -16.23
C MET A 1 8.48 -5.15 -15.38
N GLY A 2 7.32 -4.81 -14.83
CA GLY A 2 7.21 -3.66 -13.96
C GLY A 2 7.62 -4.00 -12.54
N THR A 3 7.83 -2.98 -11.72
CA THR A 3 8.26 -3.17 -10.32
C THR A 3 7.54 -2.18 -9.41
N ILE A 4 7.20 -2.63 -8.19
CA ILE A 4 6.73 -1.79 -7.09
C ILE A 4 7.78 -1.84 -6.00
N THR A 5 8.20 -0.68 -5.49
CA THR A 5 9.15 -0.58 -4.39
C THR A 5 8.41 -0.28 -3.08
N PHE A 6 8.53 -1.20 -2.12
CA PHE A 6 8.04 -1.02 -0.76
C PHE A 6 9.20 -0.58 0.13
N VAL A 7 9.05 0.55 0.82
CA VAL A 7 10.08 1.09 1.71
C VAL A 7 9.57 0.95 3.15
N GLU A 8 10.24 0.13 3.94
CA GLU A 8 10.00 0.01 5.38
C GLU A 8 10.18 1.37 6.09
N TYR A 9 9.65 1.49 7.30
CA TYR A 9 9.81 2.68 8.13
C TYR A 9 11.29 3.06 8.36
N ASP A 10 12.18 2.06 8.47
CA ASP A 10 13.62 2.28 8.66
C ASP A 10 14.37 2.70 7.38
N GLY A 11 13.67 2.76 6.24
CA GLY A 11 14.21 3.10 4.93
C GLY A 11 14.70 1.92 4.09
N THR A 12 14.59 0.68 4.59
CA THR A 12 14.91 -0.52 3.82
C THR A 12 13.92 -0.67 2.66
N ALA A 13 14.43 -0.74 1.43
CA ALA A 13 13.62 -0.85 0.22
C ALA A 13 13.57 -2.30 -0.29
N HIS A 14 12.40 -2.71 -0.74
CA HIS A 14 12.11 -4.01 -1.33
C HIS A 14 11.44 -3.84 -2.68
N ASP A 15 12.12 -4.32 -3.72
CA ASP A 15 11.58 -4.32 -5.08
C ASP A 15 10.79 -5.61 -5.32
N VAL A 16 9.51 -5.47 -5.63
CA VAL A 16 8.59 -6.56 -5.89
C VAL A 16 8.14 -6.51 -7.35
N GLU A 17 8.14 -7.68 -8.01
CA GLU A 17 7.64 -7.79 -9.37
C GLU A 17 6.16 -7.38 -9.43
N LEU A 18 5.84 -6.51 -10.37
CA LEU A 18 4.46 -6.10 -10.63
C LEU A 18 3.72 -7.23 -11.34
N VAL A 19 2.64 -7.72 -10.71
CA VAL A 19 1.71 -8.68 -11.30
C VAL A 19 0.38 -7.96 -11.55
N ASP A 20 0.05 -7.74 -12.82
CA ASP A 20 -1.18 -7.04 -13.21
C ASP A 20 -2.41 -7.76 -12.62
N GLY A 21 -3.27 -7.00 -11.93
CA GLY A 21 -4.52 -7.51 -11.34
C GLY A 21 -4.42 -7.99 -9.89
N GLU A 22 -3.21 -8.14 -9.33
CA GLU A 22 -3.05 -8.34 -7.87
C GLU A 22 -3.12 -7.00 -7.14
N SER A 23 -3.63 -6.99 -5.92
CA SER A 23 -3.54 -5.79 -5.07
C SER A 23 -2.12 -5.56 -4.57
N LEU A 24 -1.77 -4.31 -4.25
CA LEU A 24 -0.46 -4.02 -3.66
C LEU A 24 -0.24 -4.73 -2.32
N MET A 25 -1.31 -5.03 -1.59
CA MET A 25 -1.25 -5.84 -0.36
C MET A 25 -0.89 -7.29 -0.67
N GLU A 26 -1.48 -7.91 -1.70
CA GLU A 26 -1.15 -9.27 -2.11
C GLU A 26 0.30 -9.36 -2.61
N LEU A 27 0.77 -8.38 -3.38
CA LEU A 27 2.16 -8.29 -3.80
C LEU A 27 3.11 -8.24 -2.59
N ALA A 28 2.81 -7.39 -1.60
CA ALA A 28 3.68 -7.23 -0.44
C ALA A 28 3.67 -8.47 0.48
N THR A 29 2.49 -8.98 0.82
CA THR A 29 2.35 -10.15 1.70
C THR A 29 2.85 -11.44 1.03
N GLY A 30 2.59 -11.62 -0.27
CA GLY A 30 3.08 -12.74 -1.07
C GLY A 30 4.61 -12.77 -1.22
N ASN A 31 5.26 -11.62 -1.13
CA ASN A 31 6.73 -11.49 -1.16
C ASN A 31 7.36 -11.34 0.24
N GLY A 32 6.56 -11.41 1.31
CA GLY A 32 7.05 -11.39 2.68
C GLY A 32 7.64 -10.04 3.12
N ILE A 33 7.11 -8.93 2.60
CA ILE A 33 7.53 -7.59 2.99
C ILE A 33 7.17 -7.34 4.46
N PRO A 34 8.14 -6.97 5.33
CA PRO A 34 7.84 -6.66 6.73
C PRO A 34 7.00 -5.40 6.88
N GLY A 35 6.19 -5.29 7.93
CA GLY A 35 5.44 -4.08 8.24
C GLY A 35 4.13 -3.91 7.45
N ILE A 36 3.64 -4.98 6.82
CA ILE A 36 2.32 -5.04 6.18
C ILE A 36 1.71 -6.42 6.37
N ASP A 37 0.52 -6.48 6.98
CA ASP A 37 -0.08 -7.76 7.41
C ASP A 37 -1.30 -8.16 6.57
N GLY A 38 -2.22 -7.23 6.31
CA GLY A 38 -3.40 -7.49 5.48
C GLY A 38 -4.45 -8.41 6.12
N ASP A 39 -4.64 -8.34 7.44
CA ASP A 39 -5.41 -9.30 8.25
C ASP A 39 -6.84 -9.61 7.77
N CYS A 40 -7.53 -8.64 7.17
CA CYS A 40 -8.90 -8.83 6.68
C CYS A 40 -8.99 -9.46 5.28
N GLY A 41 -7.86 -9.75 4.63
CA GLY A 41 -7.84 -10.32 3.28
C GLY A 41 -8.31 -9.37 2.18
N GLY A 42 -8.31 -8.05 2.43
CA GLY A 42 -8.63 -7.04 1.42
C GLY A 42 -10.00 -6.38 1.52
N GLU A 43 -10.77 -6.68 2.56
CA GLU A 43 -12.14 -6.17 2.77
C GLU A 43 -12.21 -4.74 3.34
N ALA A 44 -11.13 -3.95 3.25
CA ALA A 44 -11.03 -2.60 3.80
C ALA A 44 -11.57 -2.45 5.24
N SER A 45 -11.26 -3.41 6.12
CA SER A 45 -11.87 -3.50 7.46
C SER A 45 -10.90 -3.67 8.64
N CYS A 46 -9.60 -3.76 8.38
CA CYS A 46 -8.57 -3.90 9.44
C CYS A 46 -7.58 -2.74 9.52
N GLY A 47 -7.35 -1.98 8.45
CA GLY A 47 -6.32 -0.95 8.41
C GLY A 47 -4.85 -1.44 8.44
N THR A 48 -4.60 -2.75 8.58
CA THR A 48 -3.23 -3.34 8.69
C THR A 48 -2.50 -3.50 7.36
N CYS A 49 -2.95 -2.78 6.34
CA CYS A 49 -2.28 -2.67 5.04
C CYS A 49 -2.07 -1.21 4.64
N HIS A 50 -1.92 -0.33 5.65
CA HIS A 50 -1.68 1.08 5.44
C HIS A 50 -0.31 1.27 4.76
N ILE A 51 -0.33 1.97 3.63
CA ILE A 51 0.84 2.47 2.90
C ILE A 51 0.73 3.98 2.71
N ILE A 52 1.87 4.65 2.53
CA ILE A 52 1.97 6.07 2.21
C ILE A 52 2.57 6.15 0.81
N VAL A 53 1.78 6.61 -0.15
CA VAL A 53 2.16 6.68 -1.57
C VAL A 53 3.06 7.89 -1.79
N ASP A 54 4.15 7.75 -2.56
CA ASP A 54 4.97 8.93 -2.88
C ASP A 54 4.16 10.01 -3.62
N ASP A 55 4.41 11.28 -3.33
CA ASP A 55 3.57 12.40 -3.79
C ASP A 55 3.49 12.49 -5.32
N GLU A 56 4.50 12.04 -6.04
CA GLU A 56 4.51 12.02 -7.51
C GLU A 56 3.54 10.98 -8.11
N TRP A 57 3.16 9.97 -7.31
CA TRP A 57 2.32 8.86 -7.72
C TRP A 57 0.86 9.01 -7.30
N ILE A 58 0.56 9.83 -6.29
CA ILE A 58 -0.77 9.88 -5.67
C ILE A 58 -1.90 10.08 -6.69
N ALA A 59 -1.68 10.93 -7.70
CA ALA A 59 -2.66 11.21 -8.75
C ALA A 59 -2.99 10.00 -9.63
N ARG A 60 -2.11 8.99 -9.70
CA ARG A 60 -2.29 7.74 -10.45
C ARG A 60 -2.93 6.64 -9.62
N THR A 61 -3.00 6.79 -8.30
CA THR A 61 -3.56 5.76 -7.41
C THR A 61 -5.08 5.81 -7.30
N GLY A 62 -5.70 6.89 -7.79
CA GLY A 62 -7.12 7.17 -7.54
C GLY A 62 -7.35 7.77 -6.15
N THR A 63 -8.61 7.75 -5.70
CA THR A 63 -9.04 8.32 -4.42
C THR A 63 -9.55 7.23 -3.49
N ARG A 64 -9.42 7.46 -2.18
CA ARG A 64 -9.98 6.55 -1.17
C ARG A 64 -11.50 6.45 -1.30
N SER A 65 -12.02 5.25 -1.09
CA SER A 65 -13.45 5.06 -0.81
C SER A 65 -13.81 5.58 0.59
N ALA A 66 -15.10 5.60 0.92
CA ALA A 66 -15.55 5.98 2.26
C ALA A 66 -15.11 4.94 3.30
N GLU A 67 -15.19 3.65 2.95
CA GLU A 67 -14.75 2.52 3.76
C GLU A 67 -13.24 2.57 3.99
N GLU A 68 -12.46 2.79 2.93
CA GLU A 68 -11.01 2.95 3.04
C GLU A 68 -10.63 4.13 3.93
N SER A 69 -11.29 5.27 3.75
CA SER A 69 -11.05 6.48 4.55
C SER A 69 -11.35 6.23 6.03
N ALA A 70 -12.49 5.60 6.33
CA ALA A 70 -12.90 5.30 7.70
C ALA A 70 -11.87 4.45 8.45
N MET A 71 -11.20 3.52 7.76
CA MET A 71 -10.17 2.67 8.37
C MET A 71 -8.81 3.37 8.46
N VAL A 72 -8.34 4.00 7.38
CA VAL A 72 -6.98 4.60 7.36
C VAL A 72 -6.89 5.82 8.29
N GLU A 73 -7.98 6.56 8.48
CA GLU A 73 -8.03 7.71 9.38
C GLU A 73 -7.97 7.34 10.86
N MET A 74 -8.13 6.04 11.20
CA MET A 74 -7.86 5.55 12.55
C MET A 74 -6.36 5.45 12.85
N SER A 75 -5.50 5.40 11.82
CA SER A 75 -4.04 5.36 11.98
C SER A 75 -3.51 6.73 12.45
N PRO A 76 -2.65 6.77 13.47
CA PRO A 76 -2.00 8.01 13.90
C PRO A 76 -1.02 8.56 12.84
N GLU A 77 -0.56 7.70 11.93
CA GLU A 77 0.35 8.04 10.83
C GLU A 77 -0.41 8.31 9.51
N CYS A 78 -1.73 8.51 9.57
CA CYS A 78 -2.51 8.88 8.40
C CYS A 78 -2.07 10.23 7.83
N ALA A 79 -1.67 10.23 6.55
CA ALA A 79 -1.28 11.38 5.76
C ALA A 79 -2.25 11.54 4.57
N PRO A 80 -2.28 12.68 3.85
CA PRO A 80 -3.17 12.88 2.71
C PRO A 80 -2.98 11.86 1.57
N ASN A 81 -1.76 11.35 1.43
CA ASN A 81 -1.32 10.34 0.46
C ASN A 81 -1.33 8.91 1.01
N SER A 82 -1.86 8.68 2.22
CA SER A 82 -2.07 7.31 2.72
C SER A 82 -3.10 6.56 1.86
N ARG A 83 -2.95 5.26 1.73
CA ARG A 83 -3.92 4.35 1.11
C ARG A 83 -3.91 3.03 1.88
N LEU A 84 -4.97 2.24 1.73
CA LEU A 84 -4.90 0.82 2.04
C LEU A 84 -4.43 0.07 0.79
N ALA A 85 -3.30 -0.61 0.89
CA ALA A 85 -2.67 -1.30 -0.24
C ALA A 85 -3.59 -2.34 -0.89
N CYS A 86 -4.53 -2.92 -0.13
CA CYS A 86 -5.51 -3.86 -0.66
C CYS A 86 -6.58 -3.21 -1.55
N GLN A 87 -6.75 -1.89 -1.48
CA GLN A 87 -7.69 -1.13 -2.30
C GLN A 87 -7.02 -0.52 -3.54
N MET A 88 -5.79 -0.98 -3.84
CA MET A 88 -5.01 -0.55 -5.00
C MET A 88 -4.62 -1.77 -5.82
N GLU A 89 -5.12 -1.84 -7.05
CA GLU A 89 -4.76 -2.88 -8.01
C GLU A 89 -3.45 -2.50 -8.73
N ALA A 90 -2.53 -3.44 -8.79
CA ALA A 90 -1.31 -3.31 -9.55
C ALA A 90 -1.62 -3.30 -11.04
N SER A 91 -1.06 -2.32 -11.75
CA SER A 91 -1.19 -2.17 -13.19
C SER A 91 0.09 -1.56 -13.77
N GLN A 92 0.33 -1.75 -15.07
CA GLN A 92 1.45 -1.10 -15.77
C GLN A 92 1.53 0.42 -15.60
N GLU A 93 0.43 1.11 -15.25
CA GLU A 93 0.44 2.56 -14.97
C GLU A 93 1.18 2.91 -13.67
N LEU A 94 1.36 1.92 -12.80
CA LEU A 94 2.07 1.99 -11.52
C LEU A 94 3.49 1.39 -11.61
N ASP A 95 4.00 1.08 -12.80
CA ASP A 95 5.37 0.59 -12.95
C ASP A 95 6.40 1.64 -12.46
N GLY A 96 7.16 1.28 -11.42
CA GLY A 96 8.11 2.15 -10.73
C GLY A 96 7.51 2.86 -9.51
N LEU A 97 6.28 2.56 -9.12
CA LEU A 97 5.64 3.10 -7.93
C LEU A 97 6.49 2.80 -6.69
N THR A 98 6.74 3.82 -5.89
CA THR A 98 7.32 3.70 -4.55
C THR A 98 6.26 4.00 -3.49
N VAL A 99 6.16 3.13 -2.50
CA VAL A 99 5.30 3.31 -1.33
C VAL A 99 6.10 3.11 -0.06
N ARG A 100 5.73 3.84 0.99
CA ARG A 100 6.34 3.74 2.32
C ARG A 100 5.39 3.05 3.28
N LEU A 101 5.94 2.23 4.17
CA LEU A 101 5.22 1.62 5.27
C LEU A 101 5.32 2.51 6.51
N PRO A 102 4.22 2.67 7.28
CA PRO A 102 4.26 3.36 8.57
C PRO A 102 5.14 2.59 9.57
N GLU A 103 5.48 3.21 10.70
CA GLU A 103 6.19 2.52 11.79
C GLU A 103 5.35 1.37 12.36
N PHE A 104 4.04 1.57 12.45
CA PHE A 104 3.10 0.57 12.96
C PHE A 104 1.86 0.42 12.09
N GLN A 105 1.47 -0.84 11.85
CA GLN A 105 0.14 -1.20 11.38
C GLN A 105 -0.78 -1.31 12.61
N MET A 106 -1.91 -0.58 12.57
CA MET A 106 -2.99 -0.45 13.58
C MET A 106 -2.72 -0.89 15.03
#